data_AF-A0A4P7WER5-F1
#
_entry.id   AF-A0A4P7WER5-F1
#
_cell.length_a   1.000
_cell.length_b   1.000
_cell.length_c   1.000
_cell.angle_alpha   90.00
_cell.angle_beta   90.00
_cell.angle_gamma   90.00
#
_symmetry.space_group_name_H-M   'P 1'
#
loop_
_entity.id
_entity.type
_entity.pdbx_description
1 polymer ?
#
loop_
_entity_poly.entity_id
_entity_poly.type
_entity_poly.pdbx_seq_one_letter_code
_entity_poly.pdbx_strand_id
1 'polypeptide(L)'
;MKQNFPPLPPFTKENALQKVRMAENAWNSRNPEKVALAYTENSQWRNRDSFLSGRAEIIAFLTEKWQKEQDYKLIKSLWAFNSNKIAVRFAYEWRDKAGQYWRSYGNENWLFASNGQMSERHASINDVKINKNERKLLWEDKKRPDDFPSLSALGL
;
A
#
# COMPACT_ATOMS: atom_id res chain seq x y z
N MET A 1 -16.01 20.50 10.92
CA MET A 1 -16.09 20.27 9.46
C MET A 1 -15.56 18.86 9.18
N LYS A 2 -16.21 18.06 8.33
CA LYS A 2 -15.69 16.73 7.96
C LYS A 2 -14.36 16.90 7.19
N GLN A 3 -13.30 16.24 7.65
CA GLN A 3 -11.97 16.32 7.02
C GLN A 3 -11.97 15.58 5.68
N ASN A 4 -11.53 16.26 4.62
CA ASN A 4 -11.38 15.68 3.28
C ASN A 4 -9.95 15.18 3.05
N PHE A 5 -9.83 14.10 2.27
CA PHE A 5 -8.57 13.45 1.91
C PHE A 5 -8.39 13.51 0.39
N PRO A 6 -8.05 14.67 -0.18
CA PRO A 6 -7.81 14.78 -1.62
C PRO A 6 -6.65 13.87 -2.07
N PRO A 7 -6.61 13.43 -3.34
CA PRO A 7 -7.64 13.62 -4.38
C PRO A 7 -8.98 12.94 -4.06
N LEU A 8 -10.08 13.57 -4.47
CA LEU A 8 -11.44 13.08 -4.26
C LEU A 8 -11.96 12.35 -5.51
N PRO A 9 -12.83 11.34 -5.37
CA PRO A 9 -13.52 10.74 -6.50
C PRO A 9 -14.62 11.68 -7.06
N PRO A 10 -15.03 11.55 -8.34
CA PRO A 10 -14.52 10.58 -9.32
C PRO A 10 -13.09 10.93 -9.78
N PHE A 11 -12.26 9.89 -9.97
CA PHE A 11 -10.86 10.08 -10.32
C PHE A 11 -10.65 10.28 -11.83
N THR A 12 -9.76 11.19 -12.17
CA THR A 12 -9.05 11.22 -13.46
C THR A 12 -7.82 10.31 -13.37
N LYS A 13 -7.19 10.01 -14.52
CA LYS A 13 -5.93 9.25 -14.55
C LYS A 13 -4.84 9.90 -13.69
N GLU A 14 -4.70 11.22 -13.80
CA GLU A 14 -3.72 12.00 -13.03
C GLU A 14 -3.97 11.90 -11.52
N ASN A 15 -5.22 12.16 -11.09
CA ASN A 15 -5.58 12.10 -9.68
C ASN A 15 -5.51 10.66 -9.12
N ALA A 16 -5.80 9.64 -9.94
CA ALA A 16 -5.62 8.23 -9.56
C ALA A 16 -4.14 7.89 -9.35
N LEU A 17 -3.25 8.32 -10.25
CA LEU A 17 -1.79 8.16 -10.08
C LEU A 17 -1.30 8.86 -8.82
N GLN A 18 -1.75 10.09 -8.58
CA GLN A 18 -1.44 10.82 -7.36
C GLN A 18 -1.93 10.06 -6.12
N LYS A 19 -3.15 9.52 -6.13
CA LYS A 19 -3.71 8.73 -5.02
C LYS A 19 -2.87 7.49 -4.73
N VAL A 20 -2.46 6.76 -5.77
CA VAL A 20 -1.57 5.59 -5.66
C VAL A 20 -0.22 5.97 -5.05
N ARG A 21 0.40 7.06 -5.51
CA ARG A 21 1.69 7.55 -4.99
C ARG A 21 1.58 8.03 -3.54
N MET A 22 0.49 8.70 -3.16
CA MET A 22 0.24 9.09 -1.77
C MET A 22 0.08 7.88 -0.84
N ALA A 23 -0.66 6.85 -1.29
CA ALA A 23 -0.76 5.60 -0.56
C ALA A 23 0.60 4.91 -0.43
N GLU A 24 1.39 4.82 -1.52
CA GLU A 24 2.74 4.27 -1.48
C GLU A 24 3.63 4.98 -0.44
N ASN A 25 3.61 6.32 -0.42
CA ASN A 25 4.38 7.12 0.54
C ASN A 25 3.93 6.88 1.98
N ALA A 26 2.61 6.81 2.22
CA ALA A 26 2.06 6.54 3.55
C ALA A 26 2.50 5.16 4.06
N TRP A 27 2.38 4.11 3.23
CA TRP A 27 2.76 2.75 3.61
C TRP A 27 4.28 2.60 3.85
N ASN A 28 5.14 3.25 3.05
CA ASN A 28 6.59 3.19 3.30
C ASN A 28 7.02 3.93 4.59
N SER A 29 6.18 4.83 5.13
CA SER A 29 6.43 5.44 6.44
C SER A 29 6.41 4.43 7.59
N ARG A 30 5.72 3.28 7.40
CA ARG A 30 5.54 2.21 8.39
C ARG A 30 4.96 2.71 9.72
N ASN A 31 4.07 3.70 9.63
CA ASN A 31 3.37 4.27 10.79
C ASN A 31 1.89 3.85 10.72
N PRO A 32 1.44 2.92 11.58
CA PRO A 32 0.07 2.37 11.55
C PRO A 32 -1.01 3.44 11.63
N GLU A 33 -0.88 4.39 12.55
CA GLU A 33 -1.86 5.44 12.82
C GLU A 33 -1.98 6.37 11.62
N LYS A 34 -0.85 6.82 11.06
CA LYS A 34 -0.81 7.69 9.89
C LYS A 34 -1.41 7.02 8.66
N VAL A 35 -1.16 5.72 8.48
CA VAL A 35 -1.75 4.96 7.37
C VAL A 35 -3.25 4.78 7.58
N ALA A 36 -3.70 4.48 8.80
CA ALA A 36 -5.11 4.28 9.14
C ALA A 36 -5.99 5.51 8.88
N LEU A 37 -5.44 6.73 8.97
CA LEU A 37 -6.16 7.97 8.65
C LEU A 37 -6.67 8.03 7.20
N ALA A 38 -6.06 7.30 6.27
CA ALA A 38 -6.50 7.26 4.87
C ALA A 38 -7.79 6.42 4.66
N TYR A 39 -8.24 5.70 5.68
CA TYR A 39 -9.41 4.81 5.65
C TYR A 39 -10.59 5.43 6.40
N THR A 40 -11.82 5.09 6.03
CA THR A 40 -13.00 5.50 6.80
C THR A 40 -12.99 4.84 8.19
N GLU A 41 -13.73 5.41 9.14
CA GLU A 41 -13.80 4.86 10.52
C GLU A 41 -14.28 3.40 10.55
N ASN A 42 -15.20 3.07 9.65
CA ASN A 42 -15.81 1.76 9.45
C ASN A 42 -15.27 1.02 8.20
N SER A 43 -14.06 1.34 7.74
CA SER A 43 -13.46 0.76 6.53
C SER A 43 -13.41 -0.77 6.60
N GLN A 44 -13.75 -1.45 5.51
CA GLN A 44 -13.77 -2.91 5.43
C GLN A 44 -12.58 -3.42 4.64
N TRP A 45 -11.79 -4.31 5.23
CA TRP A 45 -10.64 -4.91 4.56
C TRP A 45 -10.79 -6.41 4.43
N ARG A 46 -10.30 -6.91 3.30
CA ARG A 46 -9.73 -8.25 3.21
C ARG A 46 -8.27 -8.12 2.82
N ASN A 47 -7.37 -8.62 3.65
CA ASN A 47 -5.94 -8.69 3.36
C ASN A 47 -5.47 -10.14 3.44
N ARG A 48 -5.21 -10.76 2.29
CA ARG A 48 -5.00 -12.22 2.17
C ARG A 48 -6.24 -12.95 2.68
N ASP A 49 -6.09 -13.66 3.79
CA ASP A 49 -7.07 -14.46 4.53
C ASP A 49 -7.59 -13.75 5.80
N SER A 50 -7.09 -12.54 6.11
CA SER A 50 -7.54 -11.74 7.25
C SER A 50 -8.62 -10.74 6.84
N PHE A 51 -9.63 -10.56 7.68
CA PHE A 51 -10.74 -9.61 7.49
C PHE A 51 -10.74 -8.60 8.64
N LEU A 52 -10.80 -7.31 8.33
CA LEU A 52 -10.70 -6.24 9.31
C LEU A 52 -11.86 -5.24 9.15
N SER A 53 -12.41 -4.78 10.25
CA SER A 53 -13.48 -3.80 10.32
C SER A 53 -13.06 -2.57 11.14
N GLY A 54 -12.84 -1.46 10.43
CA GLY A 54 -12.57 -0.15 10.98
C GLY A 54 -11.10 0.13 11.33
N ARG A 55 -10.83 1.38 11.68
CA ARG A 55 -9.44 1.87 11.87
C ARG A 55 -8.70 1.15 12.99
N ALA A 56 -9.37 0.78 14.08
CA ALA A 56 -8.72 0.13 15.21
C ALA A 56 -8.07 -1.21 14.82
N GLU A 57 -8.82 -2.07 14.11
CA GLU A 57 -8.31 -3.36 13.63
C GLU A 57 -7.24 -3.17 12.53
N ILE A 58 -7.39 -2.16 11.68
CA ILE A 58 -6.37 -1.79 10.69
C ILE A 58 -5.05 -1.38 11.38
N ILE A 59 -5.11 -0.58 12.44
CA ILE A 59 -3.91 -0.16 13.20
C ILE A 59 -3.24 -1.38 13.84
N ALA A 60 -4.00 -2.27 14.48
CA ALA A 60 -3.46 -3.50 15.06
C ALA A 60 -2.77 -4.37 14.01
N PHE A 61 -3.45 -4.62 12.88
CA PHE A 61 -2.90 -5.37 11.76
C PHE A 61 -1.61 -4.77 11.21
N LEU A 62 -1.57 -3.45 10.98
CA LEU A 62 -0.38 -2.77 10.46
C LEU A 62 0.78 -2.77 11.45
N THR A 63 0.48 -2.73 12.75
CA THR A 63 1.47 -2.81 13.82
C THR A 63 2.16 -4.18 13.79
N GLU A 64 1.40 -5.27 13.77
CA GLU A 64 1.93 -6.62 13.64
C GLU A 64 2.68 -6.84 12.33
N LYS A 65 2.14 -6.32 11.22
CA LYS A 65 2.76 -6.39 9.89
C LYS A 65 4.19 -5.88 9.93
N TRP A 66 4.44 -4.69 10.48
CA TRP A 66 5.78 -4.09 10.46
C TRP A 66 6.69 -4.53 11.62
N GLN A 67 6.16 -5.21 12.63
CA GLN A 67 6.99 -5.99 13.57
C GLN A 67 7.57 -7.24 12.90
N LYS A 68 6.84 -7.85 11.96
CA LYS A 68 7.26 -9.03 11.19
C LYS A 68 8.10 -8.65 9.96
N GLU A 69 7.63 -7.69 9.18
CA GLU A 69 8.19 -7.31 7.88
C GLU A 69 9.24 -6.20 8.03
N GLN A 70 10.46 -6.58 8.42
CA GLN A 70 11.57 -5.65 8.62
C GLN A 70 12.13 -5.15 7.28
N ASP A 71 12.82 -4.00 7.30
CA ASP A 71 13.42 -3.38 6.10
C ASP A 71 12.42 -3.15 4.94
N TYR A 72 11.14 -3.05 5.26
CA TYR A 72 10.03 -2.96 4.31
C TYR A 72 10.19 -1.76 3.35
N LYS A 73 10.18 -2.07 2.05
CA LYS A 73 10.15 -1.09 0.94
C LYS A 73 9.12 -1.51 -0.09
N LEU A 74 8.24 -0.59 -0.45
CA LEU A 74 7.06 -0.81 -1.28
C LEU A 74 7.07 0.09 -2.50
N ILE A 75 6.67 -0.48 -3.63
CA ILE A 75 6.35 0.25 -4.85
C ILE A 75 4.94 -0.14 -5.32
N LYS A 76 4.11 0.85 -5.64
CA LYS A 76 2.75 0.68 -6.17
C LYS A 76 2.69 1.26 -7.58
N SER A 77 1.83 0.67 -8.41
CA SER A 77 1.55 1.13 -9.77
C SER A 77 0.05 1.05 -10.02
N LEU A 78 -0.49 2.10 -10.64
CA LEU A 78 -1.88 2.12 -11.10
C LEU A 78 -2.07 1.04 -12.17
N TRP A 79 -3.09 0.21 -12.02
CA TRP A 79 -3.50 -0.76 -13.04
C TRP A 79 -4.69 -0.24 -13.85
N ALA A 80 -5.76 0.17 -13.16
CA ALA A 80 -6.96 0.75 -13.74
C ALA A 80 -7.68 1.60 -12.70
N PHE A 81 -8.61 2.45 -13.15
CA PHE A 81 -9.50 3.20 -12.27
C PHE A 81 -10.87 3.35 -12.95
N ASN A 82 -11.91 3.52 -12.14
CA ASN A 82 -13.25 3.81 -12.62
C ASN A 82 -14.03 4.57 -11.53
N SER A 83 -14.42 5.82 -11.81
CA SER A 83 -15.13 6.68 -10.87
C SER A 83 -14.45 6.74 -9.49
N ASN A 84 -15.01 6.10 -8.46
CA ASN A 84 -14.47 6.05 -7.10
C ASN A 84 -13.69 4.76 -6.77
N LYS A 85 -13.26 4.01 -7.79
CA LYS A 85 -12.49 2.76 -7.64
C LYS A 85 -11.12 2.89 -8.27
N ILE A 86 -10.11 2.30 -7.62
CA ILE A 86 -8.75 2.18 -8.16
C ILE A 86 -8.27 0.74 -7.98
N ALA A 87 -7.75 0.14 -9.06
CA ALA A 87 -7.04 -1.12 -9.06
C ALA A 87 -5.53 -0.87 -9.15
N VAL A 88 -4.76 -1.55 -8.30
CA VAL A 88 -3.33 -1.31 -8.11
C VAL A 88 -2.56 -2.62 -8.16
N ARG A 89 -1.43 -2.60 -8.86
CA ARG A 89 -0.36 -3.60 -8.75
C ARG A 89 0.70 -3.08 -7.80
N PHE A 90 1.31 -3.94 -7.01
CA PHE A 90 2.42 -3.53 -6.16
C PHE A 90 3.38 -4.68 -5.89
N ALA A 91 4.60 -4.31 -5.51
CA ALA A 91 5.57 -5.22 -4.93
C ALA A 91 6.20 -4.58 -3.71
N TYR A 92 6.53 -5.38 -2.70
CA TYR A 92 7.35 -4.92 -1.58
C TYR A 92 8.40 -5.95 -1.21
N GLU A 93 9.55 -5.46 -0.77
CA GLU A 93 10.66 -6.27 -0.27
C GLU A 93 10.80 -6.06 1.22
N TRP A 94 11.11 -7.13 1.94
CA TRP A 94 11.27 -7.12 3.39
C TRP A 94 12.14 -8.30 3.83
N ARG A 95 12.56 -8.29 5.09
CA ARG A 95 13.31 -9.36 5.74
C ARG A 95 12.57 -9.82 7.00
N ASP A 96 12.52 -11.13 7.23
CA ASP A 96 11.98 -11.65 8.49
C ASP A 96 13.02 -11.62 9.63
N LYS A 97 12.60 -12.01 10.83
CA LYS A 97 13.47 -12.05 12.02
C LYS A 97 14.65 -13.02 11.89
N ALA A 98 14.53 -14.05 11.04
CA ALA A 98 15.61 -15.01 10.78
C ALA A 98 16.61 -14.50 9.72
N GLY A 99 16.31 -13.38 9.08
CA GLY A 99 17.15 -12.77 8.07
C GLY A 99 16.89 -13.21 6.64
N GLN A 100 15.87 -14.01 6.40
CA GLN A 100 15.43 -14.37 5.05
C GLN A 100 14.74 -13.16 4.40
N TYR A 101 15.14 -12.84 3.17
CA TYR A 101 14.49 -11.80 2.38
C TYR A 101 13.33 -12.36 1.57
N TRP A 102 12.33 -11.53 1.39
CA TRP A 102 11.10 -11.85 0.69
C TRP A 102 10.77 -10.71 -0.28
N ARG A 103 10.27 -11.08 -1.45
CA ARG A 103 9.56 -10.16 -2.34
C ARG A 103 8.11 -10.60 -2.41
N SER A 104 7.23 -9.71 -1.97
CA SER A 104 5.79 -9.91 -1.97
C SER A 104 5.20 -9.19 -3.17
N TYR A 105 4.45 -9.92 -4.01
CA TYR A 105 3.71 -9.37 -5.13
C TYR A 105 2.24 -9.29 -4.77
N GLY A 106 1.60 -8.16 -5.09
CA GLY A 106 0.22 -7.95 -4.71
C GLY A 106 -0.63 -7.23 -5.73
N ASN A 107 -1.91 -7.57 -5.68
CA ASN A 107 -2.99 -6.80 -6.29
C ASN A 107 -3.90 -6.31 -5.18
N GLU A 108 -4.26 -5.03 -5.26
CA GLU A 108 -5.27 -4.47 -4.38
C GLU A 108 -6.29 -3.62 -5.12
N ASN A 109 -7.52 -3.68 -4.65
CA ASN A 109 -8.65 -2.93 -5.19
C ASN A 109 -9.21 -2.05 -4.08
N TRP A 110 -9.38 -0.78 -4.40
CA TRP A 110 -9.76 0.27 -3.46
C TRP A 110 -11.10 0.86 -3.86
N LEU A 111 -12.01 0.98 -2.90
CA LEU A 111 -13.24 1.78 -3.03
C LEU A 111 -13.13 2.99 -2.12
N PHE A 112 -13.44 4.17 -2.66
CA PHE A 112 -13.35 5.43 -1.93
C PHE A 112 -14.74 6.03 -1.65
N ALA A 113 -14.88 6.57 -0.43
CA ALA A 113 -15.99 7.45 -0.06
C ALA A 113 -15.81 8.85 -0.70
N SER A 114 -16.88 9.65 -0.69
CA SER A 114 -16.88 10.99 -1.30
C SER A 114 -15.88 11.97 -0.66
N ASN A 115 -15.52 11.75 0.61
CA ASN A 115 -14.48 12.54 1.30
C ASN A 115 -13.04 12.10 0.95
N GLY A 116 -12.87 11.13 0.05
CA GLY A 116 -11.57 10.66 -0.43
C GLY A 116 -10.88 9.63 0.46
N GLN A 117 -11.51 9.21 1.56
CA GLN A 117 -11.02 8.09 2.36
C GLN A 117 -11.44 6.76 1.75
N MET A 118 -10.63 5.72 1.96
CA MET A 118 -10.90 4.38 1.44
C MET A 118 -11.91 3.66 2.35
N SER A 119 -13.08 3.35 1.81
CA SER A 119 -14.15 2.62 2.51
C SER A 119 -13.95 1.11 2.41
N GLU A 120 -13.34 0.62 1.34
CA GLU A 120 -13.01 -0.81 1.20
C GLU A 120 -11.61 -1.02 0.61
N ARG A 121 -10.92 -2.04 1.12
CA ARG A 121 -9.63 -2.50 0.61
C ARG A 121 -9.61 -4.01 0.48
N HIS A 122 -9.49 -4.49 -0.75
CA HIS A 122 -9.34 -5.92 -1.05
C HIS A 122 -7.93 -6.16 -1.56
N ALA A 123 -7.09 -6.88 -0.82
CA ALA A 123 -5.70 -7.12 -1.17
C ALA A 123 -5.35 -8.62 -1.17
N SER A 124 -4.83 -9.09 -2.29
CA SER A 124 -4.27 -10.44 -2.46
C SER A 124 -2.77 -10.32 -2.69
N ILE A 125 -1.99 -11.09 -1.93
CA ILE A 125 -0.52 -10.96 -1.88
C ILE A 125 0.10 -12.35 -1.80
N ASN A 126 1.17 -12.58 -2.55
CA ASN A 126 1.94 -13.81 -2.58
C ASN A 126 3.42 -13.50 -2.34
N ASP A 127 4.09 -14.30 -1.53
CA ASP A 127 5.47 -14.09 -1.12
C ASP A 127 6.42 -15.04 -1.86
N VAL A 128 7.50 -14.49 -2.38
CA VAL A 128 8.58 -15.23 -3.02
C VAL A 128 9.84 -15.03 -2.20
N LYS A 129 10.49 -16.13 -1.79
CA LYS A 129 11.81 -16.07 -1.16
C LYS A 129 12.81 -15.51 -2.16
N ILE A 130 13.65 -14.59 -1.71
CA ILE A 130 14.76 -14.05 -2.50
C ILE A 130 16.03 -13.99 -1.65
N ASN A 131 17.18 -14.02 -2.29
CA ASN A 131 18.46 -13.73 -1.68
C ASN A 131 18.65 -12.21 -1.53
N LYS A 132 19.56 -11.80 -0.64
CA LYS A 132 19.86 -10.37 -0.42
C LYS A 132 20.32 -9.66 -1.70
N ASN A 133 21.08 -10.33 -2.56
CA ASN A 133 21.60 -9.79 -3.83
C ASN A 133 20.55 -9.73 -4.94
N GLU A 134 19.38 -10.34 -4.77
CA GLU A 134 18.27 -10.28 -5.74
C GLU A 134 17.35 -9.09 -5.50
N ARG A 135 17.54 -8.33 -4.42
CA ARG A 135 16.75 -7.13 -4.08
C ARG A 135 16.83 -6.08 -5.18
N LYS A 136 15.70 -5.43 -5.43
CA LYS A 136 15.57 -4.33 -6.41
C LYS A 136 15.16 -3.01 -5.76
N LEU A 137 14.59 -3.03 -4.56
CA LEU A 137 14.11 -1.83 -3.87
C LEU A 137 15.19 -1.35 -2.88
N LEU A 138 16.11 -0.52 -3.39
CA LEU A 138 17.40 -0.19 -2.74
C LEU A 138 17.57 1.28 -2.34
N TRP A 139 16.54 2.12 -2.46
CA TRP A 139 16.63 3.50 -1.96
C TRP A 139 16.81 3.51 -0.43
N GLU A 140 17.40 4.53 0.18
CA GLU A 140 17.62 4.55 1.65
C GLU A 140 16.38 5.06 2.42
N ASP A 141 15.83 6.18 1.98
CA ASP A 141 14.76 6.89 2.68
C ASP A 141 13.44 6.09 2.89
N LYS A 142 12.58 6.63 3.76
CA LYS A 142 11.21 6.14 3.93
C LYS A 142 10.28 6.49 2.77
N LYS A 143 10.64 7.42 1.89
CA LYS A 143 9.87 7.71 0.67
C LYS A 143 10.70 7.20 -0.51
N ARG A 144 10.07 6.48 -1.45
CA ARG A 144 10.73 6.13 -2.71
C ARG A 144 11.05 7.44 -3.47
N PRO A 145 12.30 7.68 -3.90
CA PRO A 145 12.65 8.86 -4.71
C PRO A 145 11.75 9.04 -5.92
N ASP A 146 11.56 10.28 -6.38
CA ASP A 146 10.66 10.58 -7.49
C ASP A 146 11.20 10.09 -8.84
N ASP A 147 12.52 9.99 -8.98
CA ASP A 147 13.26 9.45 -10.12
C ASP A 147 13.53 7.93 -10.05
N PHE A 148 13.17 7.26 -8.94
CA PHE A 148 13.38 5.83 -8.79
C PHE A 148 12.53 5.04 -9.81
N PRO A 149 13.09 4.01 -10.48
CA PRO A 149 12.38 3.23 -11.49
C PRO A 149 11.01 2.72 -11.02
N SER A 150 10.02 2.74 -11.93
CA SER A 150 8.67 2.25 -11.66
C SER A 150 8.63 0.72 -11.50
N LEU A 151 7.51 0.18 -11.00
CA LEU A 151 7.29 -1.27 -10.88
C LEU A 151 7.56 -1.98 -12.24
N SER A 152 7.03 -1.44 -13.33
CA SER A 152 7.22 -1.98 -14.68
C SER A 152 8.65 -1.82 -15.20
N ALA A 153 9.31 -0.69 -14.91
CA ALA A 153 10.70 -0.47 -15.32
C ALA A 153 11.68 -1.43 -14.61
N LEU A 154 11.33 -1.90 -13.41
CA LEU A 154 12.08 -2.93 -12.69
C LEU A 154 11.78 -4.35 -13.16
N GLY A 155 10.83 -4.54 -14.09
CA GLY A 155 10.36 -5.87 -14.51
C GLY A 155 9.70 -6.65 -13.37
N LEU A 156 8.90 -5.96 -12.54
CA LEU A 156 8.14 -6.53 -11.42
C LEU A 156 6.61 -6.49 -11.65
#